data_AF-A0A521IB77-F1
#
_entry.id   AF-A0A521IB77-F1
#
_cell.length_a   1.000
_cell.length_b   1.000
_cell.length_c   1.000
_cell.angle_alpha   90.00
_cell.angle_beta   90.00
_cell.angle_gamma   90.00
#
_symmetry.space_group_name_H-M   'P 1'
#
loop_
_entity.id
_entity.type
_entity.pdbx_description
1 polymer ?
#
loop_
_entity_poly.entity_id
_entity_poly.type
_entity_poly.pdbx_seq_one_letter_code
_entity_poly.pdbx_strand_id
1 'polypeptide(L)'
;MKKAIFVLALTLGVLFATFGSQNRALAAPPNSTPVWRAQLRLAIANVSDAGTDDDVQIQLNVKNSTWLDYARNDFERNKTYTYDLSLTKVTKLGEITKLRIRKTGTDAICVRSITLLINGKTIYSKTFGNAQSTCLWLDNGDGHPNSYSVSGATLRAHASWKGFVQPNVPTTLTRSELESRIEGAVGDRIQSNDLMWGDESYNLFGRGVEVTKKTNESVHVDLDLAYDLPGPYNPEVDVDFDLAFSCSSGKVTATAENYDAHLDSIIYDYLKNLLPVWGPKLLDMLTKQVLKGMVDAISISGQFGGSCPVISVTGDGNVVFSKP
;
A
#
# COMPACT_ATOMS: atom_id res chain seq x y z
N MET A 1 0.72 82.53 -49.40
CA MET A 1 0.84 82.42 -47.93
C MET A 1 -0.21 81.45 -47.41
N LYS A 2 0.20 80.23 -47.05
CA LYS A 2 -0.34 79.35 -45.99
C LYS A 2 0.40 78.01 -46.10
N LYS A 3 1.26 77.75 -45.11
CA LYS A 3 2.01 76.48 -44.97
C LYS A 3 1.03 75.40 -44.57
N ALA A 4 1.00 74.27 -45.28
CA ALA A 4 0.34 73.06 -44.85
C ALA A 4 1.42 72.08 -44.37
N ILE A 5 1.43 71.82 -43.06
CA ILE A 5 2.24 70.79 -42.41
C ILE A 5 1.42 69.50 -42.50
N PHE A 6 1.92 68.50 -43.23
CA PHE A 6 1.39 67.14 -43.15
C PHE A 6 2.19 66.38 -42.10
N VAL A 7 1.54 66.07 -40.97
CA VAL A 7 2.04 65.14 -39.95
C VAL A 7 1.68 63.73 -40.42
N LEU A 8 2.69 62.92 -40.74
CA LEU A 8 2.52 61.48 -40.97
C LEU A 8 2.58 60.77 -39.61
N ALA A 9 1.43 60.37 -39.07
CA ALA A 9 1.35 59.51 -37.91
C ALA A 9 1.79 58.09 -38.29
N LEU A 10 2.92 57.64 -37.75
CA LEU A 10 3.40 56.27 -37.85
C LEU A 10 2.71 55.44 -36.75
N THR A 11 1.64 54.74 -37.08
CA THR A 11 1.01 53.76 -36.18
C THR A 11 1.85 52.48 -36.13
N LEU A 12 2.55 52.29 -35.01
CA LEU A 12 3.28 51.07 -34.69
C LEU A 12 2.27 49.98 -34.27
N GLY A 13 1.91 49.09 -35.19
CA GLY A 13 1.11 47.90 -34.89
C GLY A 13 1.96 46.85 -34.17
N VAL A 14 1.81 46.74 -32.85
CA VAL A 14 2.37 45.63 -32.06
C VAL A 14 1.54 44.37 -32.33
N LEU A 15 2.10 43.43 -33.09
CA LEU A 15 1.52 42.10 -33.26
C LEU A 15 1.80 41.28 -31.98
N PHE A 16 0.79 41.07 -31.15
CA PHE A 16 0.86 40.08 -30.09
C PHE A 16 0.72 38.68 -30.70
N ALA A 17 1.83 37.96 -30.85
CA ALA A 17 1.80 36.53 -31.10
C ALA A 17 1.34 35.83 -29.82
N THR A 18 0.06 35.49 -29.73
CA THR A 18 -0.44 34.57 -28.72
C THR A 18 0.12 33.19 -29.02
N PHE A 19 1.19 32.79 -28.31
CA PHE A 19 1.60 31.39 -28.23
C PHE A 19 0.50 30.63 -27.50
N GLY A 20 -0.46 30.11 -28.25
CA GLY A 20 -1.42 29.14 -27.73
C GLY A 20 -0.63 27.92 -27.27
N SER A 21 -0.57 27.68 -25.96
CA SER A 21 -0.13 26.40 -25.43
C SER A 21 -1.10 25.34 -25.94
N GLN A 22 -0.72 24.61 -26.98
CA GLN A 22 -1.45 23.40 -27.34
C GLN A 22 -1.27 22.41 -26.20
N ASN A 23 -2.26 22.38 -25.31
CA ASN A 23 -2.52 21.24 -24.42
C ASN A 23 -2.79 20.04 -25.32
N ARG A 24 -1.74 19.38 -25.82
CA ARG A 24 -1.86 18.02 -26.32
C ARG A 24 -2.35 17.20 -25.14
N ALA A 25 -3.62 16.81 -25.18
CA ALA A 25 -4.14 15.82 -24.26
C ALA A 25 -3.21 14.61 -24.35
N LEU A 26 -2.46 14.34 -23.27
CA LEU A 26 -1.66 13.13 -23.19
C LEU A 26 -2.62 11.96 -23.40
N ALA A 27 -2.25 11.04 -24.31
CA ALA A 27 -3.02 9.82 -24.49
C ALA A 27 -3.10 9.10 -23.14
N ALA A 28 -4.28 8.58 -22.80
CA ALA A 28 -4.46 7.80 -21.59
C ALA A 28 -3.42 6.67 -21.53
N PRO A 29 -2.94 6.28 -20.34
CA PRO A 29 -1.95 5.22 -20.20
C PRO A 29 -2.50 3.91 -20.80
N PRO A 30 -1.67 3.11 -21.49
CA PRO A 30 -2.10 1.82 -22.02
C PRO A 30 -2.61 0.90 -20.90
N ASN A 31 -3.66 0.11 -21.18
CA ASN A 31 -4.15 -0.91 -20.24
C ASN A 31 -3.08 -1.95 -19.88
N SER A 32 -2.07 -2.13 -20.74
CA SER A 32 -0.94 -3.03 -20.54
C SER A 32 0.16 -2.47 -19.63
N THR A 33 0.03 -1.23 -19.14
CA THR A 33 1.02 -0.61 -18.25
C THR A 33 1.22 -1.48 -17.00
N PRO A 34 2.46 -1.88 -16.67
CA PRO A 34 2.73 -2.80 -15.56
C PRO A 34 2.48 -2.13 -14.21
N VAL A 35 2.03 -2.92 -13.25
CA VAL A 35 1.80 -2.53 -11.85
C VAL A 35 2.68 -3.42 -10.96
N TRP A 36 3.61 -2.80 -10.23
CA TRP A 36 4.50 -3.47 -9.26
C TRP A 36 4.34 -2.94 -7.84
N ARG A 37 3.52 -1.90 -7.66
CA ARG A 37 3.09 -1.40 -6.35
C ARG A 37 1.75 -0.69 -6.49
N ALA A 38 0.81 -0.98 -5.60
CA ALA A 38 -0.43 -0.24 -5.46
C ALA A 38 -0.58 0.18 -4.01
N GLN A 39 -0.95 1.42 -3.77
CA GLN A 39 -1.12 1.95 -2.41
C GLN A 39 -2.39 2.77 -2.31
N LEU A 40 -3.07 2.70 -1.17
CA LEU A 40 -4.12 3.63 -0.81
C LEU A 40 -3.66 4.52 0.32
N ARG A 41 -3.66 5.83 0.07
CA ARG A 41 -3.56 6.84 1.13
C ARG A 41 -4.95 7.25 1.57
N LEU A 42 -5.23 7.09 2.86
CA LEU A 42 -6.50 7.39 3.51
C LEU A 42 -6.27 8.49 4.55
N ALA A 43 -7.03 9.57 4.49
CA ALA A 43 -7.00 10.62 5.51
C ALA A 43 -8.31 10.63 6.29
N ILE A 44 -8.21 10.58 7.60
CA ILE A 44 -9.35 10.61 8.52
C ILE A 44 -9.65 12.07 8.89
N ALA A 45 -10.93 12.42 8.95
CA ALA A 45 -11.34 13.78 9.28
C ALA A 45 -11.01 14.14 10.74
N ASN A 46 -10.96 15.44 11.01
CA ASN A 46 -10.78 15.95 12.37
C ASN A 46 -12.12 16.37 13.00
N VAL A 47 -13.04 15.42 13.14
CA VAL A 47 -14.35 15.63 13.79
C VAL A 47 -14.55 14.59 14.89
N SER A 48 -15.56 14.78 15.75
CA SER A 48 -15.89 13.80 16.80
C SER A 48 -16.14 12.43 16.17
N ASP A 49 -15.64 11.38 16.81
CA ASP A 49 -15.94 9.98 16.46
C ASP A 49 -15.58 9.64 15.00
N ALA A 50 -14.54 10.28 14.45
CA ALA A 50 -14.16 10.13 13.06
C ALA A 50 -13.26 8.91 12.79
N GLY A 51 -12.56 8.42 13.83
CA GLY A 51 -11.70 7.25 13.74
C GLY A 51 -12.49 5.96 13.96
N THR A 52 -11.85 4.81 13.75
CA THR A 52 -12.51 3.53 13.99
C THR A 52 -11.55 2.42 14.41
N ASP A 53 -12.03 1.50 15.24
CA ASP A 53 -11.40 0.22 15.56
C ASP A 53 -11.89 -0.93 14.65
N ASP A 54 -12.85 -0.67 13.75
CA ASP A 54 -13.38 -1.68 12.84
C ASP A 54 -12.53 -1.86 11.58
N ASP A 55 -12.60 -3.06 10.99
CA ASP A 55 -11.83 -3.37 9.79
C ASP A 55 -12.26 -2.59 8.56
N VAL A 56 -11.25 -2.23 7.76
CA VAL A 56 -11.43 -1.61 6.46
C VAL A 56 -10.83 -2.48 5.36
N GLN A 57 -11.61 -2.76 4.31
CA GLN A 57 -11.19 -3.51 3.13
C GLN A 57 -11.21 -2.66 1.86
N ILE A 58 -10.18 -2.80 1.03
CA ILE A 58 -10.04 -2.18 -0.28
C ILE A 58 -10.19 -3.21 -1.39
N GLN A 59 -10.84 -2.85 -2.50
CA GLN A 59 -10.89 -3.68 -3.71
C GLN A 59 -10.57 -2.86 -4.95
N LEU A 60 -9.65 -3.36 -5.79
CA LEU A 60 -9.32 -2.77 -7.10
C LEU A 60 -10.05 -3.44 -8.28
N ASN A 61 -10.54 -4.67 -8.07
CA ASN A 61 -11.42 -5.39 -8.99
C ASN A 61 -12.24 -6.44 -8.22
N VAL A 62 -12.97 -7.32 -8.92
CA VAL A 62 -13.85 -8.32 -8.28
C VAL A 62 -13.11 -9.55 -7.73
N LYS A 63 -11.83 -9.72 -8.09
CA LYS A 63 -10.96 -10.84 -7.65
C LYS A 63 -9.78 -10.37 -6.80
N ASN A 64 -9.85 -9.13 -6.32
CA ASN A 64 -8.79 -8.47 -5.56
C ASN A 64 -9.42 -7.76 -4.37
N SER A 65 -8.92 -8.07 -3.18
CA SER A 65 -9.24 -7.41 -1.93
C SER A 65 -7.99 -7.30 -1.06
N THR A 66 -7.98 -6.32 -0.18
CA THR A 66 -6.93 -6.14 0.83
C THR A 66 -7.56 -5.61 2.11
N TRP A 67 -7.38 -6.30 3.24
CA TRP A 67 -7.64 -5.74 4.56
C TRP A 67 -6.52 -4.76 4.93
N LEU A 68 -6.91 -3.59 5.43
CA LEU A 68 -5.99 -2.55 5.85
C LEU A 68 -5.71 -2.73 7.33
N ASP A 69 -4.61 -3.41 7.65
CA ASP A 69 -4.25 -3.77 9.02
C ASP A 69 -2.72 -3.71 9.14
N TYR A 70 -2.20 -2.70 9.81
CA TYR A 70 -0.77 -2.54 10.09
C TYR A 70 -0.56 -2.64 11.60
N ALA A 71 0.64 -3.00 12.06
CA ALA A 71 0.97 -3.18 13.49
C ALA A 71 0.76 -1.96 14.41
N ARG A 72 0.43 -0.80 13.84
CA ARG A 72 0.17 0.45 14.56
C ARG A 72 -1.34 0.62 14.76
N ASN A 73 -1.72 1.51 15.66
CA ASN A 73 -3.11 1.94 15.72
C ASN A 73 -3.54 2.70 14.44
N ASP A 74 -4.43 2.07 13.67
CA ASP A 74 -4.91 2.51 12.37
C ASP A 74 -6.17 3.38 12.49
N PHE A 75 -6.53 4.07 11.40
CA PHE A 75 -7.76 4.88 11.28
C PHE A 75 -8.03 5.95 12.35
N GLU A 76 -7.04 6.36 13.12
CA GLU A 76 -7.19 7.42 14.13
C GLU A 76 -7.62 8.77 13.55
N ARG A 77 -8.42 9.49 14.34
CA ARG A 77 -8.91 10.83 14.02
C ARG A 77 -7.77 11.77 13.63
N ASN A 78 -7.98 12.56 12.57
CA ASN A 78 -7.03 13.54 12.05
C ASN A 78 -5.67 12.95 11.62
N LYS A 79 -5.57 11.63 11.44
CA LYS A 79 -4.37 10.99 10.88
C LYS A 79 -4.49 10.74 9.39
N THR A 80 -3.38 10.40 8.78
CA THR A 80 -3.30 9.99 7.39
C THR A 80 -2.39 8.79 7.30
N TYR A 81 -2.92 7.74 6.69
CA TYR A 81 -2.29 6.45 6.57
C TYR A 81 -2.04 6.14 5.10
N THR A 82 -1.01 5.37 4.82
CA THR A 82 -0.77 4.81 3.48
C THR A 82 -0.55 3.32 3.63
N TYR A 83 -1.38 2.54 2.94
CA TYR A 83 -1.34 1.10 2.95
C TYR A 83 -0.89 0.58 1.59
N ASP A 84 0.00 -0.41 1.59
CA ASP A 84 0.26 -1.24 0.42
C ASP A 84 -0.93 -2.18 0.18
N LEU A 85 -1.31 -2.32 -1.09
CA LEU A 85 -2.45 -3.14 -1.51
C LEU A 85 -1.97 -4.42 -2.17
N SER A 86 -2.70 -5.52 -1.94
CA SER A 86 -2.45 -6.79 -2.62
C SER A 86 -2.51 -6.61 -4.13
N LEU A 87 -1.48 -7.10 -4.83
CA LEU A 87 -1.43 -7.13 -6.29
C LEU A 87 -2.02 -8.41 -6.88
N THR A 88 -2.67 -9.23 -6.06
CA THR A 88 -3.37 -10.44 -6.51
C THR A 88 -4.37 -10.06 -7.60
N LYS A 89 -4.14 -10.54 -8.83
CA LYS A 89 -4.93 -10.21 -10.04
C LYS A 89 -4.92 -8.71 -10.42
N VAL A 90 -3.86 -7.99 -10.06
CA VAL A 90 -3.60 -6.58 -10.44
C VAL A 90 -2.12 -6.44 -10.83
N THR A 91 -1.77 -6.98 -11.99
CA THR A 91 -0.44 -6.90 -12.59
C THR A 91 -0.35 -5.80 -13.66
N LYS A 92 -1.50 -5.36 -14.17
CA LYS A 92 -1.60 -4.34 -15.22
C LYS A 92 -2.65 -3.29 -14.87
N LEU A 93 -2.43 -2.07 -15.36
CA LEU A 93 -3.28 -0.94 -15.05
C LEU A 93 -4.74 -1.13 -15.48
N GLY A 94 -4.95 -1.81 -16.61
CA GLY A 94 -6.29 -2.12 -17.11
C GLY A 94 -7.11 -3.06 -16.21
N GLU A 95 -6.44 -3.82 -15.34
CA GLU A 95 -7.07 -4.77 -14.40
C GLU A 95 -7.67 -4.07 -13.18
N ILE A 96 -7.30 -2.80 -12.95
CA ILE A 96 -7.97 -1.92 -11.99
C ILE A 96 -9.27 -1.44 -12.62
N THR A 97 -10.38 -1.97 -12.12
CA THR A 97 -11.73 -1.75 -12.69
C THR A 97 -12.66 -1.01 -11.75
N LYS A 98 -12.25 -0.84 -10.50
CA LYS A 98 -12.95 -0.05 -9.48
C LYS A 98 -11.97 0.35 -8.39
N LEU A 99 -12.40 1.24 -7.51
CA LEU A 99 -11.85 1.40 -6.17
C LEU A 99 -13.03 1.31 -5.22
N ARG A 100 -13.09 0.27 -4.40
CA ARG A 100 -14.10 0.14 -3.35
C ARG A 100 -13.44 0.15 -1.99
N ILE A 101 -14.01 0.92 -1.07
CA ILE A 101 -13.69 0.93 0.35
C ILE A 101 -14.90 0.35 1.05
N ARG A 102 -14.70 -0.61 1.95
CA ARG A 102 -15.75 -1.23 2.76
C ARG A 102 -15.29 -1.25 4.21
N LYS A 103 -16.17 -0.90 5.14
CA LYS A 103 -15.99 -1.07 6.58
C LYS A 103 -16.82 -2.27 7.09
N THR A 104 -16.34 -2.97 8.12
CA THR A 104 -17.13 -3.94 8.92
C THR A 104 -17.55 -3.29 10.24
N GLY A 105 -18.25 -4.00 11.14
CA GLY A 105 -18.62 -3.50 12.48
C GLY A 105 -19.46 -2.21 12.53
N THR A 106 -19.68 -1.67 13.73
CA THR A 106 -20.62 -0.56 14.00
C THR A 106 -19.97 0.75 14.44
N ASP A 107 -18.65 0.79 14.54
CA ASP A 107 -17.89 1.98 14.87
C ASP A 107 -17.59 2.79 13.61
N ALA A 108 -18.19 3.97 13.47
CA ALA A 108 -18.23 4.67 12.20
C ALA A 108 -16.89 5.34 11.86
N ILE A 109 -16.49 5.34 10.58
CA ILE A 109 -15.31 6.08 10.11
C ILE A 109 -15.70 7.27 9.24
N CYS A 110 -15.06 8.42 9.46
CA CYS A 110 -15.28 9.66 8.70
C CYS A 110 -14.05 10.00 7.86
N VAL A 111 -14.08 9.60 6.59
CA VAL A 111 -12.97 9.74 5.66
C VAL A 111 -12.97 11.13 5.02
N ARG A 112 -11.88 11.87 5.22
CA ARG A 112 -11.66 13.20 4.64
C ARG A 112 -11.28 13.13 3.17
N SER A 113 -10.36 12.24 2.82
CA SER A 113 -9.89 12.09 1.45
C SER A 113 -9.23 10.74 1.21
N ILE A 114 -9.24 10.32 -0.06
CA ILE A 114 -8.58 9.11 -0.54
C ILE A 114 -7.65 9.45 -1.71
N THR A 115 -6.52 8.77 -1.80
CA THR A 115 -5.60 8.86 -2.93
C THR A 115 -5.09 7.46 -3.29
N LEU A 116 -5.35 6.99 -4.51
CA LEU A 116 -4.80 5.76 -5.05
C LEU A 116 -3.49 6.08 -5.76
N LEU A 117 -2.41 5.40 -5.36
CA LEU A 117 -1.10 5.49 -5.98
C LEU A 117 -0.76 4.18 -6.66
N ILE A 118 -0.26 4.26 -7.90
CA ILE A 118 0.24 3.13 -8.66
C ILE A 118 1.69 3.40 -9.02
N ASN A 119 2.57 2.46 -8.67
CA ASN A 119 4.02 2.56 -8.83
C ASN A 119 4.59 3.86 -8.20
N GLY A 120 3.99 4.33 -7.10
CA GLY A 120 4.37 5.58 -6.42
C GLY A 120 3.82 6.88 -7.03
N LYS A 121 2.97 6.81 -8.06
CA LYS A 121 2.32 7.97 -8.68
C LYS A 121 0.82 7.96 -8.43
N THR A 122 0.27 9.11 -8.02
CA THR A 122 -1.18 9.28 -7.88
C THR A 122 -1.88 9.05 -9.21
N ILE A 123 -2.84 8.14 -9.23
CA ILE A 123 -3.69 7.90 -10.40
C ILE A 123 -5.13 8.34 -10.19
N TYR A 124 -5.56 8.40 -8.92
CA TYR A 124 -6.87 8.89 -8.54
C TYR A 124 -6.81 9.53 -7.16
N SER A 125 -7.59 10.58 -6.97
CA SER A 125 -7.75 11.24 -5.66
C SER A 125 -9.15 11.78 -5.52
N LYS A 126 -9.69 11.78 -4.31
CA LYS A 126 -10.96 12.44 -3.99
C LYS A 126 -10.94 13.00 -2.58
N THR A 127 -11.35 14.25 -2.46
CA THR A 127 -11.63 14.91 -1.18
C THR A 127 -13.14 14.95 -0.97
N PHE A 128 -13.59 14.55 0.21
CA PHE A 128 -15.00 14.59 0.60
C PHE A 128 -15.27 15.86 1.42
N GLY A 129 -14.48 16.06 2.48
CA GLY A 129 -14.57 17.22 3.37
C GLY A 129 -14.00 16.91 4.75
N ASN A 130 -13.85 17.94 5.59
CA ASN A 130 -13.27 17.81 6.94
C ASN A 130 -14.24 18.22 8.05
N ALA A 131 -15.54 18.22 7.76
CA ALA A 131 -16.61 18.52 8.72
C ALA A 131 -17.61 17.36 8.76
N GLN A 132 -18.36 17.25 9.87
CA GLN A 132 -19.34 16.17 10.13
C GLN A 132 -20.28 15.95 8.94
N SER A 133 -20.70 17.04 8.28
CA SER A 133 -21.65 17.06 7.17
C SER A 133 -21.04 16.83 5.78
N THR A 134 -19.71 16.73 5.67
CA THR A 134 -19.01 16.72 4.37
C THR A 134 -18.02 15.59 4.19
N CYS A 135 -17.50 14.98 5.26
CA CYS A 135 -16.68 13.78 5.13
C CYS A 135 -17.52 12.60 4.62
N LEU A 136 -16.84 11.55 4.18
CA LEU A 136 -17.48 10.29 3.86
C LEU A 136 -17.59 9.45 5.14
N TRP A 137 -18.78 9.43 5.73
CA TRP A 137 -19.13 8.46 6.77
C TRP A 137 -19.35 7.08 6.16
N LEU A 138 -18.63 6.08 6.67
CA LEU A 138 -18.93 4.67 6.43
C LEU A 138 -19.28 4.01 7.76
N ASP A 139 -20.44 3.38 7.81
CA ASP A 139 -20.95 2.70 9.00
C ASP A 139 -21.89 1.55 8.58
N ASN A 140 -21.91 0.49 9.38
CA ASN A 140 -22.84 -0.63 9.25
C ASN A 140 -24.06 -0.46 10.18
N GLY A 141 -24.10 0.59 11.00
CA GLY A 141 -25.26 1.08 11.73
C GLY A 141 -26.28 1.82 10.86
N ASP A 142 -27.32 2.37 11.49
CA ASP A 142 -28.47 2.96 10.80
C ASP A 142 -28.11 4.27 10.06
N GLY A 143 -28.56 4.37 8.80
CA GLY A 143 -28.57 5.63 8.04
C GLY A 143 -27.34 5.95 7.19
N HIS A 144 -26.29 5.13 7.25
CA HIS A 144 -25.05 5.34 6.50
C HIS A 144 -24.66 4.10 5.65
N PRO A 145 -24.03 4.29 4.48
CA PRO A 145 -23.52 3.17 3.71
C PRO A 145 -22.21 2.65 4.30
N ASN A 146 -22.07 1.34 4.48
CA ASN A 146 -20.81 0.72 4.94
C ASN A 146 -19.72 0.65 3.86
N SER A 147 -19.98 1.16 2.65
CA SER A 147 -18.99 1.14 1.57
C SER A 147 -19.15 2.30 0.58
N TYR A 148 -18.02 2.68 0.01
CA TYR A 148 -17.91 3.67 -1.06
C TYR A 148 -17.24 3.05 -2.27
N SER A 149 -17.78 3.28 -3.47
CA SER A 149 -17.25 2.71 -4.72
C SER A 149 -17.06 3.77 -5.79
N VAL A 150 -15.92 3.68 -6.47
CA VAL A 150 -15.59 4.45 -7.67
C VAL A 150 -15.52 3.46 -8.84
N SER A 151 -16.31 3.70 -9.87
CA SER A 151 -16.31 2.85 -11.07
C SER A 151 -15.02 3.03 -11.87
N GLY A 152 -14.63 2.04 -12.67
CA GLY A 152 -13.50 2.15 -13.58
C GLY A 152 -13.67 3.26 -14.62
N ALA A 153 -14.90 3.61 -15.00
CA ALA A 153 -15.17 4.76 -15.87
C ALA A 153 -14.82 6.07 -15.15
N THR A 154 -15.24 6.22 -13.89
CA THR A 154 -14.91 7.38 -13.06
C THR A 154 -13.40 7.49 -12.80
N LEU A 155 -12.73 6.37 -12.51
CA LEU A 155 -11.28 6.33 -12.34
C LEU A 155 -10.56 6.81 -13.62
N ARG A 156 -10.90 6.25 -14.78
CA ARG A 156 -10.29 6.59 -16.08
C ARG A 156 -10.61 8.01 -16.55
N ALA A 157 -11.72 8.59 -16.09
CA ALA A 157 -12.07 9.97 -16.38
C ALA A 157 -11.22 10.98 -15.60
N HIS A 158 -10.62 10.58 -14.49
CA HIS A 158 -9.85 11.45 -13.59
C HIS A 158 -8.59 12.00 -14.26
N ALA A 159 -8.24 13.27 -13.98
CA ALA A 159 -7.10 13.95 -14.60
C ALA A 159 -5.77 13.22 -14.37
N SER A 160 -5.52 12.75 -13.13
CA SER A 160 -4.32 11.99 -12.79
C SER A 160 -4.22 10.64 -13.50
N TRP A 161 -5.36 10.04 -13.88
CA TRP A 161 -5.36 8.82 -14.68
C TRP A 161 -4.98 9.13 -16.13
N LYS A 162 -5.62 10.13 -16.73
CA LYS A 162 -5.34 10.55 -18.12
C LYS A 162 -3.91 11.04 -18.30
N GLY A 163 -3.37 11.75 -17.30
CA GLY A 163 -2.00 12.25 -17.28
C GLY A 163 -1.00 11.30 -16.65
N PHE A 164 -1.36 10.04 -16.42
CA PHE A 164 -0.46 9.09 -15.76
C PHE A 164 0.74 8.79 -16.67
N VAL A 165 1.93 9.12 -16.16
CA VAL A 165 3.21 8.76 -16.79
C VAL A 165 3.84 7.68 -15.92
N GLN A 166 4.08 6.52 -16.52
CA GLN A 166 4.71 5.39 -15.86
C GLN A 166 6.08 5.81 -15.32
N PRO A 167 6.32 5.71 -14.00
CA PRO A 167 7.64 6.00 -13.44
C PRO A 167 8.63 4.90 -13.83
N ASN A 168 9.93 5.23 -13.75
CA ASN A 168 10.97 4.22 -13.88
C ASN A 168 10.84 3.19 -12.76
N VAL A 169 11.24 1.94 -13.05
CA VAL A 169 11.39 0.90 -12.04
C VAL A 169 12.34 1.43 -10.95
N PRO A 170 12.03 1.26 -9.65
CA PRO A 170 12.89 1.75 -8.59
C PRO A 170 14.28 1.10 -8.67
N THR A 171 15.33 1.88 -8.49
CA THR A 171 16.71 1.39 -8.34
C THR A 171 17.04 1.00 -6.90
N THR A 172 16.12 1.25 -5.98
CA THR A 172 16.27 0.94 -4.56
C THR A 172 14.90 0.61 -3.98
N LEU A 173 14.77 -0.54 -3.32
CA LEU A 173 13.74 -0.78 -2.31
C LEU A 173 14.33 -0.38 -0.96
N THR A 174 13.79 0.68 -0.38
CA THR A 174 14.22 1.10 0.96
C THR A 174 13.75 0.11 2.01
N ARG A 175 14.47 0.02 3.13
CA ARG A 175 14.06 -0.76 4.30
C ARG A 175 12.62 -0.46 4.70
N SER A 176 12.27 0.83 4.82
CA SER A 176 10.90 1.26 5.16
C SER A 176 9.85 0.85 4.12
N GLU A 177 10.22 0.76 2.84
CA GLU A 177 9.30 0.26 1.81
C GLU A 177 9.14 -1.26 1.91
N LEU A 178 10.21 -2.01 2.20
CA LEU A 178 10.12 -3.45 2.45
C LEU A 178 9.21 -3.72 3.65
N GLU A 179 9.47 -3.08 4.78
CA GLU A 179 8.65 -3.17 6.00
C GLU A 179 7.18 -2.83 5.69
N SER A 180 6.91 -1.71 5.03
CA SER A 180 5.54 -1.31 4.64
C SER A 180 4.84 -2.35 3.75
N ARG A 181 5.55 -2.96 2.78
CA ARG A 181 4.97 -3.99 1.90
C ARG A 181 4.72 -5.29 2.66
N ILE A 182 5.59 -5.64 3.59
CA ILE A 182 5.47 -6.81 4.46
C ILE A 182 4.29 -6.61 5.40
N GLU A 183 4.22 -5.49 6.12
CA GLU A 183 3.10 -5.13 7.00
C GLU A 183 1.76 -5.27 6.27
N GLY A 184 1.61 -4.63 5.11
CA GLY A 184 0.36 -4.72 4.35
C GLY A 184 0.02 -6.12 3.85
N ALA A 185 1.02 -6.96 3.57
CA ALA A 185 0.80 -8.34 3.14
C ALA A 185 0.49 -9.29 4.31
N VAL A 186 1.10 -9.07 5.47
CA VAL A 186 0.85 -9.84 6.70
C VAL A 186 -0.51 -9.46 7.26
N GLY A 187 -0.81 -8.16 7.42
CA GLY A 187 -2.10 -7.64 7.87
C GLY A 187 -3.30 -8.18 7.08
N ASP A 188 -3.20 -8.19 5.74
CA ASP A 188 -4.23 -8.77 4.87
C ASP A 188 -4.54 -10.25 5.18
N ARG A 189 -3.56 -10.98 5.73
CA ARG A 189 -3.64 -12.42 5.97
C ARG A 189 -4.01 -12.76 7.40
N ILE A 190 -3.52 -12.02 8.38
CA ILE A 190 -3.81 -12.31 9.78
C ILE A 190 -5.28 -12.02 10.09
N GLN A 191 -5.92 -11.08 9.39
CA GLN A 191 -7.34 -10.75 9.62
C GLN A 191 -8.36 -11.86 9.30
N SER A 192 -7.93 -12.99 8.74
CA SER A 192 -8.81 -14.15 8.49
C SER A 192 -8.37 -15.40 9.23
N ASN A 193 -7.55 -15.23 10.26
CA ASN A 193 -6.83 -16.28 10.96
C ASN A 193 -6.77 -15.99 12.47
N ASP A 194 -6.27 -16.95 13.25
CA ASP A 194 -6.13 -16.83 14.71
C ASP A 194 -4.84 -16.06 15.09
N LEU A 195 -4.42 -15.10 14.26
CA LEU A 195 -3.23 -14.27 14.47
C LEU A 195 -3.63 -12.79 14.46
N MET A 196 -2.91 -12.01 15.23
CA MET A 196 -2.96 -10.56 15.22
C MET A 196 -1.53 -10.01 15.29
N TRP A 197 -1.37 -8.71 15.05
CA TRP A 197 -0.14 -8.02 15.46
C TRP A 197 0.04 -8.17 16.97
N GLY A 198 1.28 -8.22 17.45
CA GLY A 198 1.50 -8.11 18.90
C GLY A 198 0.82 -6.86 19.48
N ASP A 199 0.65 -6.78 20.79
CA ASP A 199 0.05 -5.61 21.47
C ASP A 199 1.07 -5.01 22.44
N GLU A 200 1.18 -3.67 22.50
CA GLU A 200 2.01 -2.94 23.48
C GLU A 200 1.66 -3.31 24.93
N SER A 201 0.43 -3.76 25.18
CA SER A 201 -0.02 -4.21 26.49
C SER A 201 0.72 -5.45 26.99
N TYR A 202 1.33 -6.24 26.09
CA TYR A 202 1.97 -7.50 26.45
C TYR A 202 3.29 -7.81 25.70
N ASN A 203 3.41 -7.59 24.39
CA ASN A 203 4.48 -8.18 23.56
C ASN A 203 5.02 -7.32 22.38
N LEU A 204 4.42 -6.20 21.95
CA LEU A 204 5.03 -5.38 20.88
C LEU A 204 6.11 -4.44 21.42
N PHE A 205 7.39 -4.82 21.31
CA PHE A 205 8.52 -3.95 21.66
C PHE A 205 9.14 -3.25 20.44
N GLY A 206 8.34 -2.46 19.72
CA GLY A 206 8.85 -1.66 18.62
C GLY A 206 7.97 -1.69 17.39
N ARG A 207 8.52 -2.15 16.26
CA ARG A 207 7.84 -2.17 14.97
C ARG A 207 7.50 -3.62 14.66
N GLY A 208 6.24 -3.91 14.37
CA GLY A 208 5.81 -5.28 14.07
C GLY A 208 6.47 -5.94 12.85
N VAL A 209 7.25 -5.18 12.07
CA VAL A 209 8.14 -5.72 11.04
C VAL A 209 9.48 -5.03 11.11
N GLU A 210 10.54 -5.82 11.25
CA GLU A 210 11.91 -5.32 11.25
C GLU A 210 12.73 -5.97 10.15
N VAL A 211 13.32 -5.16 9.27
CA VAL A 211 14.18 -5.64 8.18
C VAL A 211 15.63 -5.26 8.44
N THR A 212 16.52 -6.25 8.47
CA THR A 212 17.97 -6.03 8.64
C THR A 212 18.77 -6.74 7.55
N LYS A 213 20.03 -6.33 7.34
CA LYS A 213 20.89 -6.99 6.36
C LYS A 213 21.29 -8.38 6.87
N LYS A 214 21.10 -9.41 6.04
CA LYS A 214 21.60 -10.77 6.29
C LYS A 214 22.87 -11.08 5.51
N THR A 215 22.79 -10.94 4.19
CA THR A 215 23.94 -11.11 3.27
C THR A 215 24.00 -9.94 2.30
N ASN A 216 24.85 -10.00 1.28
CA ASN A 216 24.85 -8.98 0.23
C ASN A 216 23.62 -9.06 -0.68
N GLU A 217 22.90 -10.19 -0.71
CA GLU A 217 21.76 -10.41 -1.60
C GLU A 217 20.48 -10.80 -0.84
N SER A 218 20.52 -10.80 0.51
CA SER A 218 19.38 -11.11 1.36
C SER A 218 19.24 -10.19 2.56
N VAL A 219 17.99 -10.00 2.98
CA VAL A 219 17.63 -9.37 4.26
C VAL A 219 17.06 -10.41 5.20
N HIS A 220 17.22 -10.18 6.49
CA HIS A 220 16.52 -10.90 7.54
C HIS A 220 15.27 -10.09 7.91
N VAL A 221 14.17 -10.78 8.16
CA VAL A 221 12.89 -10.20 8.57
C VAL A 221 12.46 -10.85 9.87
N ASP A 222 12.13 -9.99 10.82
CA ASP A 222 11.52 -10.32 12.10
C ASP A 222 10.08 -9.78 12.10
N LEU A 223 9.12 -10.59 12.54
CA LEU A 223 7.71 -10.23 12.65
C LEU A 223 7.21 -10.47 14.08
N ASP A 224 6.70 -9.42 14.71
CA ASP A 224 6.08 -9.50 16.03
C ASP A 224 4.56 -9.73 15.90
N LEU A 225 4.14 -10.98 16.06
CA LEU A 225 2.74 -11.37 16.04
C LEU A 225 2.29 -11.86 17.41
N ALA A 226 0.99 -12.04 17.56
CA ALA A 226 0.41 -12.76 18.69
C ALA A 226 -0.71 -13.68 18.21
N TYR A 227 -0.96 -14.74 18.98
CA TYR A 227 -2.09 -15.62 18.73
C TYR A 227 -3.36 -15.02 19.35
N ASP A 228 -4.42 -14.91 18.55
CA ASP A 228 -5.73 -14.41 19.01
C ASP A 228 -6.47 -15.51 19.79
N LEU A 229 -6.39 -15.45 21.12
CA LEU A 229 -7.10 -16.37 22.00
C LEU A 229 -8.25 -15.66 22.71
N PRO A 230 -9.40 -16.34 22.89
CA PRO A 230 -10.45 -15.83 23.76
C PRO A 230 -9.93 -15.58 25.18
N GLY A 231 -10.00 -14.33 25.63
CA GLY A 231 -9.61 -13.93 26.98
C GLY A 231 -8.51 -12.86 26.98
N PRO A 232 -7.89 -12.58 28.14
CA PRO A 232 -6.91 -11.50 28.27
C PRO A 232 -5.48 -11.91 27.89
N TYR A 233 -5.29 -13.06 27.23
CA TYR A 233 -3.97 -13.66 27.04
C TYR A 233 -3.73 -14.03 25.58
N ASN A 234 -2.93 -13.21 24.90
CA ASN A 234 -2.49 -13.45 23.53
C ASN A 234 -1.00 -13.80 23.58
N PRO A 235 -0.61 -15.08 23.43
CA PRO A 235 0.80 -15.46 23.46
C PRO A 235 1.54 -14.86 22.26
N GLU A 236 2.79 -14.48 22.49
CA GLU A 236 3.68 -13.90 21.48
C GLU A 236 4.04 -14.97 20.45
N VAL A 237 4.05 -14.57 19.18
CA VAL A 237 4.41 -15.40 18.04
C VAL A 237 5.50 -14.64 17.28
N ASP A 238 6.76 -14.98 17.54
CA ASP A 238 7.89 -14.41 16.82
C ASP A 238 8.12 -15.21 15.55
N VAL A 239 8.26 -14.51 14.42
CA VAL A 239 8.45 -15.15 13.12
C VAL A 239 9.64 -14.56 12.38
N ASP A 240 10.66 -15.38 12.27
CA ASP A 240 11.92 -15.07 11.62
C ASP A 240 12.01 -15.72 10.24
N PHE A 241 12.48 -14.99 9.23
CA PHE A 241 12.90 -15.59 7.96
C PHE A 241 13.85 -14.67 7.21
N ASP A 242 14.51 -15.22 6.20
CA ASP A 242 15.33 -14.45 5.27
C ASP A 242 14.58 -14.24 3.95
N LEU A 243 14.71 -13.05 3.36
CA LEU A 243 14.30 -12.78 1.99
C LEU A 243 15.53 -12.73 1.09
N ALA A 244 15.68 -13.75 0.24
CA ALA A 244 16.73 -13.81 -0.78
C ALA A 244 16.24 -13.18 -2.08
N PHE A 245 17.01 -12.24 -2.62
CA PHE A 245 16.67 -11.56 -3.87
C PHE A 245 17.43 -12.18 -5.04
N SER A 246 16.69 -12.47 -6.11
CA SER A 246 17.24 -13.01 -7.35
C SER A 246 16.65 -12.28 -8.54
N CYS A 247 17.32 -12.40 -9.69
CA CYS A 247 16.78 -11.92 -10.94
C CYS A 247 16.88 -12.98 -12.04
N SER A 248 15.78 -13.13 -12.80
CA SER A 248 15.73 -13.93 -14.02
C SER A 248 15.00 -13.17 -15.11
N SER A 249 15.59 -13.08 -16.30
CA SER A 249 15.01 -12.38 -17.46
C SER A 249 14.60 -10.92 -17.17
N GLY A 250 15.39 -10.22 -16.35
CA GLY A 250 15.12 -8.84 -15.92
C GLY A 250 13.96 -8.69 -14.92
N LYS A 251 13.42 -9.79 -14.39
CA LYS A 251 12.42 -9.79 -13.30
C LYS A 251 13.14 -10.06 -11.98
N VAL A 252 13.02 -9.13 -11.04
CA VAL A 252 13.51 -9.31 -9.67
C VAL A 252 12.43 -10.00 -8.84
N THR A 253 12.82 -11.09 -8.18
CA THR A 253 11.96 -11.87 -7.29
C THR A 253 12.61 -11.98 -5.93
N ALA A 254 11.78 -12.01 -4.88
CA ALA A 254 12.21 -12.40 -3.55
C ALA A 254 11.75 -13.84 -3.28
N THR A 255 12.51 -14.59 -2.50
CA THR A 255 12.12 -15.90 -1.95
C THR A 255 12.27 -15.86 -0.44
N ALA A 256 11.29 -16.39 0.29
CA ALA A 256 11.39 -16.58 1.73
C ALA A 256 12.13 -17.89 2.01
N GLU A 257 13.15 -17.84 2.87
CA GLU A 257 14.07 -18.92 3.22
C GLU A 257 14.36 -18.89 4.73
N ASN A 258 14.94 -19.97 5.28
CA ASN A 258 15.37 -20.05 6.69
C ASN A 258 14.31 -19.60 7.70
N TYR A 259 13.06 -20.04 7.48
CA TYR A 259 11.94 -19.69 8.33
C TYR A 259 12.04 -20.39 9.69
N ASP A 260 11.81 -19.63 10.76
CA ASP A 260 11.60 -20.11 12.11
C ASP A 260 10.40 -19.40 12.73
N ALA A 261 9.70 -20.07 13.64
CA ALA A 261 8.65 -19.43 14.41
C ALA A 261 8.62 -19.97 15.84
N HIS A 262 8.55 -19.05 16.77
CA HIS A 262 8.53 -19.32 18.20
C HIS A 262 7.22 -18.85 18.81
N LEU A 263 6.70 -19.65 19.74
CA LEU A 263 5.54 -19.26 20.54
C LEU A 263 6.05 -19.03 21.96
N ASP A 264 6.21 -17.78 22.33
CA ASP A 264 6.63 -17.40 23.66
C ASP A 264 5.40 -17.16 24.54
N SER A 265 5.40 -17.80 25.71
CA SER A 265 4.32 -17.66 26.66
C SER A 265 4.83 -17.79 28.08
N ILE A 266 4.59 -16.78 28.91
CA ILE A 266 4.75 -16.87 30.36
C ILE A 266 3.76 -17.93 30.94
N ILE A 267 2.74 -18.30 30.17
CA ILE A 267 1.68 -19.27 30.49
C ILE A 267 1.96 -20.62 29.79
N TYR A 268 3.17 -20.85 29.28
CA TYR A 268 3.59 -22.08 28.57
C TYR A 268 3.18 -23.37 29.29
N ASP A 269 3.21 -23.39 30.63
CA ASP A 269 2.78 -24.54 31.42
C ASP A 269 1.28 -24.88 31.33
N TYR A 270 0.43 -23.89 31.05
CA TYR A 270 -1.01 -24.06 30.84
C TYR A 270 -1.34 -24.42 29.39
N LEU A 271 -0.59 -23.89 28.42
CA LEU A 271 -0.82 -24.10 26.99
C LEU A 271 -0.03 -25.29 26.40
N LYS A 272 0.90 -25.90 27.13
CA LYS A 272 1.70 -27.05 26.64
C LYS A 272 0.89 -28.25 26.15
N ASN A 273 -0.34 -28.41 26.64
CA ASN A 273 -1.24 -29.46 26.19
C ASN A 273 -1.96 -29.13 24.87
N LEU A 274 -1.94 -27.87 24.43
CA LEU A 274 -2.55 -27.37 23.20
C LEU A 274 -1.52 -27.21 22.07
N LEU A 275 -0.24 -26.96 22.41
CA LEU A 275 0.90 -26.85 21.49
C LEU A 275 1.02 -27.98 20.44
N PRO A 276 0.86 -29.28 20.76
CA PRO A 276 0.99 -30.36 19.78
C PRO A 276 -0.07 -30.32 18.67
N VAL A 277 -1.23 -29.70 18.94
CA VAL A 277 -2.33 -29.54 17.98
C VAL A 277 -2.17 -28.26 17.18
N TRP A 278 -1.66 -27.20 17.81
CA TRP A 278 -1.62 -25.86 17.22
C TRP A 278 -0.34 -25.57 16.46
N GLY A 279 0.82 -26.08 16.89
CA GLY A 279 2.11 -25.84 16.26
C GLY A 279 2.13 -26.16 14.75
N PRO A 280 1.66 -27.34 14.32
CA PRO A 280 1.57 -27.66 12.89
C PRO A 280 0.58 -26.77 12.12
N LYS A 281 -0.54 -26.36 12.74
CA LYS A 281 -1.54 -25.46 12.13
C LYS A 281 -0.97 -24.06 11.95
N LEU A 282 -0.26 -23.55 12.97
CA LEU A 282 0.43 -22.26 12.97
C LEU A 282 1.51 -22.23 11.89
N LEU A 283 2.36 -23.26 11.83
CA LEU A 283 3.39 -23.39 10.82
C LEU A 283 2.81 -23.47 9.40
N ASP A 284 1.73 -24.23 9.19
CA ASP A 284 1.07 -24.33 7.88
C ASP A 284 0.48 -22.99 7.43
N MET A 285 -0.15 -22.27 8.35
CA MET A 285 -0.75 -20.96 8.11
C MET A 285 0.30 -19.91 7.76
N LEU A 286 1.37 -19.81 8.56
CA LEU A 286 2.47 -18.87 8.33
C LEU A 286 3.16 -19.17 6.98
N THR A 287 3.53 -20.43 6.74
CA THR A 287 4.27 -20.79 5.53
C THR A 287 3.46 -20.73 4.24
N LYS A 288 2.19 -21.18 4.23
CA LYS A 288 1.40 -21.25 2.99
C LYS A 288 0.64 -19.97 2.68
N GLN A 289 0.21 -19.22 3.70
CA GLN A 289 -0.68 -18.08 3.49
C GLN A 289 0.03 -16.74 3.65
N VAL A 290 0.74 -16.56 4.77
CA VAL A 290 1.41 -15.29 5.10
C VAL A 290 2.63 -15.09 4.21
N LEU A 291 3.61 -16.01 4.24
CA LEU A 291 4.84 -15.88 3.46
C LEU A 291 4.59 -15.81 1.96
N LYS A 292 3.63 -16.59 1.44
CA LYS A 292 3.30 -16.57 0.02
C LYS A 292 2.75 -15.19 -0.41
N GLY A 293 1.82 -14.62 0.38
CA GLY A 293 1.26 -13.29 0.09
C GLY A 293 2.33 -12.20 0.12
N MET A 294 3.24 -12.28 1.08
CA MET A 294 4.37 -11.37 1.21
C MET A 294 5.34 -11.42 0.03
N VAL A 295 5.78 -12.62 -0.37
CA VAL A 295 6.71 -12.79 -1.50
C VAL A 295 6.12 -12.21 -2.79
N ASP A 296 4.82 -12.39 -3.00
CA ASP A 296 4.10 -11.81 -4.14
C ASP A 296 4.07 -10.26 -4.07
N ALA A 297 3.97 -9.67 -2.87
CA ALA A 297 3.95 -8.21 -2.66
C ALA A 297 5.32 -7.53 -2.81
N ILE A 298 6.41 -8.25 -2.54
CA ILE A 298 7.79 -7.75 -2.62
C ILE A 298 8.37 -7.91 -4.03
N SER A 299 7.94 -8.94 -4.76
CA SER A 299 8.44 -9.23 -6.10
C SER A 299 8.18 -8.08 -7.09
N ILE A 300 9.23 -7.59 -7.75
CA ILE A 300 9.13 -6.53 -8.76
C ILE A 300 9.08 -7.16 -10.15
N SER A 301 7.89 -7.22 -10.73
CA SER A 301 7.70 -7.54 -12.14
C SER A 301 7.84 -6.28 -13.01
N GLY A 302 9.06 -5.77 -13.12
CA GLY A 302 9.40 -4.64 -14.00
C GLY A 302 10.68 -4.96 -14.76
N GLN A 303 10.69 -4.75 -16.08
CA GLN A 303 11.90 -4.98 -16.88
C GLN A 303 12.95 -3.93 -16.52
N PHE A 304 14.05 -4.35 -15.90
CA PHE A 304 15.30 -3.58 -15.85
C PHE A 304 15.97 -3.54 -17.24
N GLY A 305 15.24 -3.05 -18.24
CA GLY A 305 15.69 -3.03 -19.64
C GLY A 305 15.89 -4.41 -20.28
N GLY A 306 15.33 -5.48 -19.69
CA GLY A 306 15.51 -6.87 -20.15
C GLY A 306 16.77 -7.57 -19.61
N SER A 307 17.67 -6.84 -18.96
CA SER A 307 18.84 -7.38 -18.25
C SER A 307 18.58 -7.45 -16.74
N CYS A 308 19.27 -8.36 -16.05
CA CYS A 308 19.22 -8.40 -14.60
C CYS A 308 20.13 -7.35 -13.97
N PRO A 309 19.64 -6.55 -13.01
CA PRO A 309 20.51 -5.65 -12.26
C PRO A 309 21.44 -6.45 -11.35
N VAL A 310 22.55 -5.86 -10.95
CA VAL A 310 23.31 -6.33 -9.79
C VAL A 310 22.52 -5.94 -8.54
N ILE A 311 22.20 -6.95 -7.74
CA ILE A 311 21.45 -6.81 -6.49
C ILE A 311 22.46 -6.69 -5.35
N SER A 312 22.27 -5.71 -4.47
CA SER A 312 23.08 -5.57 -3.27
C SER A 312 22.26 -5.04 -2.10
N VAL A 313 22.53 -5.50 -0.87
CA VAL A 313 21.88 -5.05 0.36
C VAL A 313 22.84 -4.17 1.17
N THR A 314 22.38 -2.96 1.52
CA THR A 314 23.15 -2.01 2.35
C THR A 314 23.08 -2.37 3.83
N GLY A 315 23.97 -1.80 4.66
CA GLY A 315 23.95 -2.01 6.12
C GLY A 315 22.58 -1.73 6.75
N ASP A 316 21.87 -0.72 6.27
CA ASP A 316 20.54 -0.34 6.77
C ASP A 316 19.38 -1.17 6.18
N GLY A 317 19.65 -2.31 5.53
CA GLY A 317 18.61 -3.21 4.98
C GLY A 317 17.96 -2.74 3.67
N ASN A 318 18.46 -1.70 2.99
CA ASN A 318 17.98 -1.32 1.66
C ASN A 318 18.47 -2.30 0.60
N VAL A 319 17.62 -2.65 -0.36
CA VAL A 319 17.97 -3.46 -1.53
C VAL A 319 18.18 -2.55 -2.73
N VAL A 320 19.39 -2.54 -3.27
CA VAL A 320 19.82 -1.69 -4.38
C VAL A 320 19.94 -2.52 -5.65
N PHE A 321 19.39 -1.98 -6.74
CA PHE A 321 19.47 -2.53 -8.08
C PHE A 321 20.35 -1.61 -8.92
N SER A 322 21.60 -2.03 -9.11
CA SER A 322 22.57 -1.31 -9.91
C SER A 322 22.64 -1.88 -11.33
N LYS A 323 23.14 -1.07 -12.27
CA LYS A 323 23.39 -1.56 -13.62
C LYS A 323 24.40 -2.71 -13.54
N PRO A 324 24.21 -3.78 -14.35
CA PRO A 324 25.23 -4.81 -14.50
C PRO A 324 26.54 -4.24 -15.06
#